data_AF-A0A545BL37-F1
#
_entry.id   AF-A0A545BL37-F1
#
_cell.length_a   1.000
_cell.length_b   1.000
_cell.length_c   1.000
_cell.angle_alpha   90.00
_cell.angle_beta   90.00
_cell.angle_gamma   90.00
#
_symmetry.space_group_name_H-M   'P 1'
#
loop_
_entity.id
_entity.type
_entity.pdbx_description
1 polymer ?
#
loop_
_entity_poly.entity_id
_entity_poly.type
_entity_poly.pdbx_seq_one_letter_code
_entity_poly.pdbx_strand_id
1 'polypeptide(L)'
;MKKAVLTLEGTLSDVVAVSEAAAKAIAVNDRVRQRLYRELHRLHERRGALAKAPDITRGRKRILWQALWGFLLSAGLSAALTAAVMFGPSDRKSTYITAEQAASVASPAAVIGIVLLAVALFLPVPARPAARYGTVCTLIVGLFVVGLVTFRAATGVADDRGFDTGQVAPWLIKMTLTLALLALLAWRLNRKRLLELQRDLSPAARKEAMRNLRSAAEHLAATSVEHWDRGASGSVSAAWKAQLKQLEQQGTPSHVIAQAQAIGPIAWLARFVYGGDFNGDLRRILSR
;
A
#
# COMPACT_ATOMS: atom_id res chain seq x y z
N MET A 1 26.87 -24.27 17.71
CA MET A 1 26.67 -22.80 17.61
C MET A 1 25.48 -22.41 18.49
N LYS A 2 25.67 -21.64 19.56
CA LYS A 2 24.58 -21.22 20.46
C LYS A 2 23.64 -20.26 19.71
N LYS A 3 22.33 -20.54 19.70
CA LYS A 3 21.31 -19.59 19.22
C LYS A 3 21.47 -18.29 20.01
N ALA A 4 21.80 -17.20 19.33
CA ALA A 4 21.90 -15.89 19.96
C ALA A 4 20.52 -15.49 20.49
N VAL A 5 20.41 -15.31 21.80
CA VAL A 5 19.23 -14.70 22.44
C VAL A 5 19.14 -13.25 21.93
N LEU A 6 18.03 -12.90 21.27
CA LEU A 6 17.84 -11.60 20.59
C LEU A 6 17.32 -10.50 21.52
N THR A 7 16.98 -10.82 22.76
CA THR A 7 16.49 -9.85 23.75
C THR A 7 17.67 -9.18 24.44
N LEU A 8 17.69 -7.84 24.41
CA LEU A 8 18.61 -7.04 25.19
C LEU A 8 18.07 -6.95 26.63
N GLU A 9 18.94 -7.15 27.61
CA GLU A 9 18.60 -7.06 29.02
C GLU A 9 18.72 -5.61 29.52
N GLY A 10 17.96 -5.27 30.56
CA GLY A 10 17.96 -3.94 31.17
C GLY A 10 16.71 -3.11 30.86
N THR A 11 16.69 -1.88 31.40
CA THR A 11 15.62 -0.92 31.11
C THR A 11 15.81 -0.30 29.73
N LEU A 12 14.77 0.30 29.16
CA LEU A 12 14.87 1.00 27.87
C LEU A 12 15.97 2.08 27.90
N SER A 13 16.11 2.81 29.01
CA SER A 13 17.17 3.80 29.19
C SER A 13 18.58 3.19 29.15
N ASP A 14 18.79 2.04 29.78
CA ASP A 14 20.08 1.35 29.77
C ASP A 14 20.43 0.88 28.35
N VAL A 15 19.45 0.30 27.66
CA VAL A 15 19.61 -0.20 26.30
C VAL A 15 19.93 0.92 25.30
N VAL A 16 19.29 2.08 25.47
CA VAL A 16 19.59 3.29 24.68
C VAL A 16 21.00 3.80 24.99
N ALA A 17 21.39 3.90 26.25
CA ALA A 17 22.71 4.38 26.65
C ALA A 17 23.85 3.51 26.09
N VAL A 18 23.70 2.18 26.15
CA VAL A 18 24.67 1.24 25.57
C VAL A 18 24.69 1.33 24.04
N SER A 19 23.55 1.60 23.41
CA SER A 19 23.47 1.80 21.95
C SER A 19 24.17 3.09 21.51
N GLU A 20 24.03 4.18 22.26
CA GLU A 20 24.77 5.42 22.01
C GLU A 20 26.28 5.24 22.21
N ALA A 21 26.69 4.52 23.26
CA ALA A 21 28.08 4.13 23.48
C ALA A 21 28.65 3.28 22.34
N ALA A 22 27.87 2.33 21.82
CA ALA A 22 28.26 1.49 20.70
C ALA A 22 28.46 2.33 19.42
N ALA A 23 27.55 3.26 19.16
CA ALA A 23 27.66 4.18 18.03
C ALA A 23 28.89 5.09 18.12
N LYS A 24 29.18 5.67 19.29
CA LYS A 24 30.40 6.45 19.55
C LYS A 24 31.67 5.64 19.32
N ALA A 25 31.69 4.38 19.78
CA ALA A 25 32.84 3.50 19.57
C ALA A 25 33.09 3.19 18.08
N ILE A 26 32.02 3.04 17.30
CA ILE A 26 32.10 2.80 15.85
C ILE A 26 32.44 4.09 15.08
N ALA A 27 32.06 5.26 15.59
CA ALA A 27 32.32 6.55 14.96
C ALA A 27 33.81 6.90 14.87
N VAL A 28 34.67 6.28 15.68
CA VAL A 28 36.14 6.39 15.59
C VAL A 28 36.67 5.92 14.22
N ASN A 29 35.90 5.09 13.50
CA ASN A 29 36.28 4.54 12.21
C ASN A 29 35.20 4.81 11.14
N ASP A 30 35.44 5.82 10.31
CA ASP A 30 34.49 6.30 9.30
C ASP A 30 34.06 5.24 8.29
N ARG A 31 34.98 4.35 7.88
CA ARG A 31 34.68 3.28 6.91
C ARG A 31 33.70 2.27 7.50
N VAL A 32 33.93 1.86 8.74
CA VAL A 32 33.05 0.93 9.46
C VAL A 32 31.70 1.60 9.72
N ARG A 33 31.69 2.86 10.17
CA ARG A 33 30.47 3.65 10.38
C ARG A 33 29.60 3.72 9.13
N GLN A 34 30.15 4.13 7.98
CA GLN A 34 29.36 4.30 6.75
C GLN A 34 28.80 2.98 6.21
N ARG A 35 29.56 1.89 6.31
CA ARG A 35 29.13 0.58 5.82
C ARG A 35 28.09 -0.04 6.76
N LEU A 36 28.27 0.08 8.07
CA LEU A 36 27.30 -0.39 9.06
C LEU A 36 26.00 0.43 9.03
N TYR A 37 26.09 1.76 8.87
CA TYR A 37 24.92 2.63 8.74
C TYR A 37 24.01 2.16 7.59
N ARG A 38 24.57 1.85 6.43
CA ARG A 38 23.80 1.37 5.26
C ARG A 38 23.03 0.09 5.57
N GLU A 39 23.65 -0.87 6.26
CA GLU A 39 23.00 -2.15 6.60
C GLU A 39 21.95 -1.99 7.71
N LEU A 40 22.24 -1.22 8.76
CA LEU A 40 21.29 -0.94 9.85
C LEU A 40 20.09 -0.13 9.36
N HIS A 41 20.31 0.85 8.48
CA HIS A 41 19.24 1.65 7.89
C HIS A 41 18.30 0.79 7.04
N ARG A 42 18.84 -0.11 6.19
CA ARG A 42 18.05 -1.08 5.44
C ARG A 42 17.23 -1.99 6.34
N LEU A 43 17.79 -2.42 7.48
CA LEU A 43 17.08 -3.24 8.47
C LEU A 43 15.90 -2.46 9.08
N HIS A 44 16.13 -1.20 9.46
CA HIS A 44 15.11 -0.33 10.06
C HIS A 44 13.97 -0.01 9.09
N GLU A 45 14.27 0.37 7.85
CA GLU A 45 13.25 0.68 6.83
C GLU A 45 12.34 -0.52 6.55
N ARG A 46 12.94 -1.70 6.33
CA ARG A 46 12.21 -2.94 6.08
C ARG A 46 11.30 -3.32 7.24
N ARG A 47 11.76 -3.09 8.47
CA ARG A 47 10.94 -3.32 9.66
C ARG A 47 9.79 -2.31 9.78
N GLY A 48 10.05 -1.02 9.58
CA GLY A 48 9.04 0.03 9.62
C GLY A 48 7.92 -0.21 8.60
N ALA A 49 8.27 -0.72 7.42
CA ALA A 49 7.30 -1.13 6.41
C ALA A 49 6.38 -2.27 6.90
N LEU A 50 6.90 -3.22 7.68
CA LEU A 50 6.15 -4.36 8.23
C LEU A 50 5.34 -4.03 9.50
N ALA A 51 5.75 -3.00 10.25
CA ALA A 51 5.12 -2.60 11.51
C ALA A 51 3.86 -1.74 11.32
N LYS A 52 3.67 -1.10 10.15
CA LYS A 52 2.44 -0.38 9.78
C LYS A 52 1.28 -1.37 9.54
N ALA A 53 0.79 -2.00 10.60
CA ALA A 53 -0.45 -2.78 10.59
C ALA A 53 -1.67 -1.83 10.59
N PRO A 54 -2.78 -2.18 9.91
CA PRO A 54 -3.95 -1.32 9.85
C PRO A 54 -4.69 -1.28 11.19
N ASP A 55 -4.91 -0.06 11.70
CA ASP A 55 -5.68 0.27 12.90
C ASP A 55 -7.15 -0.19 12.83
N ILE A 56 -7.62 -0.86 13.88
CA ILE A 56 -8.91 -1.58 13.97
C ILE A 56 -10.10 -0.60 14.01
N THR A 57 -9.90 0.61 14.54
CA THR A 57 -10.94 1.66 14.63
C THR A 57 -11.37 2.18 13.25
N ARG A 58 -10.54 2.00 12.21
CA ARG A 58 -10.90 2.30 10.81
C ARG A 58 -11.93 1.34 10.23
N GLY A 59 -12.18 0.18 10.84
CA GLY A 59 -13.04 -0.88 10.30
C GLY A 59 -14.49 -0.46 10.07
N ARG A 60 -15.13 0.21 11.04
CA ARG A 60 -16.56 0.57 10.95
C ARG A 60 -16.84 1.66 9.92
N LYS A 61 -16.03 2.72 9.89
CA LYS A 61 -16.12 3.77 8.84
C LYS A 61 -15.86 3.20 7.45
N ARG A 62 -15.01 2.17 7.34
CA ARG A 62 -14.69 1.49 6.09
C ARG A 62 -15.88 0.68 5.54
N ILE A 63 -16.72 0.06 6.38
CA ILE A 63 -17.88 -0.73 5.91
C ILE A 63 -18.96 0.18 5.32
N LEU A 64 -19.34 1.25 6.04
CA LEU A 64 -20.37 2.19 5.57
C LEU A 64 -19.96 2.88 4.27
N TRP A 65 -18.67 3.26 4.19
CA TRP A 65 -18.03 3.77 3.00
C TRP A 65 -18.12 2.81 1.81
N GLN A 66 -17.82 1.53 2.03
CA GLN A 66 -17.88 0.50 0.99
C GLN A 66 -19.30 0.26 0.49
N ALA A 67 -20.29 0.25 1.39
CA ALA A 67 -21.70 0.10 1.04
C ALA A 67 -22.18 1.29 0.18
N LEU A 68 -21.85 2.52 0.58
CA LEU A 68 -22.19 3.72 -0.20
C LEU A 68 -21.54 3.69 -1.58
N TRP A 69 -20.25 3.36 -1.67
CA TRP A 69 -19.57 3.26 -2.95
C TRP A 69 -20.17 2.17 -3.85
N GLY A 70 -20.48 1.00 -3.28
CA GLY A 70 -21.13 -0.09 -3.99
C GLY A 70 -22.53 0.29 -4.49
N PHE A 71 -23.32 0.99 -3.68
CA PHE A 71 -24.63 1.49 -4.08
C PHE A 71 -24.53 2.50 -5.23
N LEU A 72 -23.64 3.49 -5.12
CA LEU A 72 -23.42 4.51 -6.16
C LEU A 72 -22.98 3.87 -7.48
N LEU A 73 -22.05 2.89 -7.42
CA LEU A 73 -21.60 2.18 -8.60
C LEU A 73 -22.74 1.38 -9.22
N SER A 74 -23.46 0.57 -8.45
CA SER A 74 -24.56 -0.26 -8.95
C SER A 74 -25.66 0.59 -9.56
N ALA A 75 -26.10 1.65 -8.86
CA ALA A 75 -27.13 2.56 -9.37
C ALA A 75 -26.67 3.30 -10.64
N GLY A 76 -25.41 3.75 -10.69
CA GLY A 76 -24.83 4.38 -11.88
C GLY A 76 -24.73 3.43 -13.07
N LEU A 77 -24.31 2.18 -12.84
CA LEU A 77 -24.23 1.14 -13.88
C LEU A 77 -25.61 0.76 -14.40
N SER A 78 -26.60 0.58 -13.52
CA SER A 78 -27.99 0.31 -13.91
C SER A 78 -28.57 1.46 -14.74
N ALA A 79 -28.38 2.71 -14.30
CA ALA A 79 -28.85 3.87 -15.04
C ALA A 79 -28.20 4.02 -16.42
N ALA A 80 -26.87 3.80 -16.51
CA ALA A 80 -26.14 3.79 -17.77
C ALA A 80 -26.64 2.68 -18.72
N LEU A 81 -26.89 1.48 -18.19
CA LEU A 81 -27.42 0.37 -18.98
C LEU A 81 -28.85 0.65 -19.46
N THR A 82 -29.72 1.17 -18.59
CA THR A 82 -31.08 1.57 -18.97
C THR A 82 -31.05 2.63 -20.08
N ALA A 83 -30.19 3.65 -19.95
CA ALA A 83 -30.02 4.67 -20.98
C ALA A 83 -29.55 4.08 -22.33
N ALA A 84 -28.65 3.09 -22.28
CA ALA A 84 -28.16 2.40 -23.47
C ALA A 84 -29.24 1.56 -24.15
N VAL A 85 -29.97 0.75 -23.38
CA VAL A 85 -30.95 -0.22 -23.87
C VAL A 85 -32.15 0.44 -24.53
N MET A 86 -32.60 1.60 -24.05
CA MET A 86 -33.73 2.33 -24.64
C MET A 86 -33.49 2.74 -26.11
N PHE A 87 -32.23 2.99 -26.46
CA PHE A 87 -31.78 3.27 -27.84
C PHE A 87 -31.11 2.05 -28.50
N GLY A 88 -31.28 0.85 -27.93
CA GLY A 88 -30.80 -0.41 -28.51
C GLY A 88 -31.58 -0.83 -29.76
N PRO A 89 -31.37 -2.04 -30.30
CA PRO A 89 -32.12 -2.55 -31.45
C PRO A 89 -33.61 -2.76 -31.13
N SER A 90 -34.47 -2.61 -32.15
CA SER A 90 -35.90 -2.91 -32.08
C SER A 90 -36.15 -4.43 -32.11
N ASP A 91 -35.99 -5.10 -30.97
CA ASP A 91 -36.39 -6.50 -30.82
C ASP A 91 -37.88 -6.62 -30.44
N ARG A 92 -38.46 -7.82 -30.54
CA ARG A 92 -39.88 -8.15 -30.22
C ARG A 92 -40.36 -7.61 -28.87
N LYS A 93 -39.44 -7.42 -27.91
CA LYS A 93 -39.75 -6.91 -26.56
C LYS A 93 -39.78 -5.37 -26.47
N SER A 94 -39.16 -4.68 -27.42
CA SER A 94 -39.05 -3.21 -27.49
C SER A 94 -39.86 -2.60 -28.63
N THR A 95 -40.52 -3.41 -29.44
CA THR A 95 -41.33 -2.98 -30.60
C THR A 95 -42.45 -2.00 -30.22
N TYR A 96 -42.96 -2.07 -28.99
CA TYR A 96 -44.05 -1.20 -28.51
C TYR A 96 -43.57 0.13 -27.91
N ILE A 97 -42.26 0.36 -27.79
CA ILE A 97 -41.70 1.58 -27.21
C ILE A 97 -41.48 2.59 -28.34
N THR A 98 -42.17 3.73 -28.27
CA THR A 98 -41.95 4.81 -29.23
C THR A 98 -40.63 5.53 -28.98
N ALA A 99 -40.08 6.21 -29.99
CA ALA A 99 -38.84 6.99 -29.84
C ALA A 99 -38.93 8.04 -28.72
N GLU A 100 -40.08 8.70 -28.57
CA GLU A 100 -40.33 9.69 -27.53
C GLU A 100 -40.36 9.06 -26.11
N GLN A 101 -40.98 7.90 -25.96
CA GLN A 101 -40.96 7.14 -24.71
C GLN A 101 -39.55 6.65 -24.37
N ALA A 102 -38.80 6.16 -25.36
CA ALA A 102 -37.40 5.78 -25.16
C ALA A 102 -36.55 6.98 -24.72
N ALA A 103 -36.72 8.14 -25.36
CA ALA A 103 -35.99 9.37 -25.05
C ALA A 103 -36.30 9.91 -23.65
N SER A 104 -37.57 9.88 -23.23
CA SER A 104 -38.00 10.37 -21.91
C SER A 104 -37.43 9.55 -20.75
N VAL A 105 -37.12 8.26 -20.97
CA VAL A 105 -36.46 7.40 -19.99
C VAL A 105 -34.93 7.48 -20.12
N ALA A 106 -34.41 7.41 -21.34
CA ALA A 106 -32.98 7.34 -21.58
C ALA A 106 -32.24 8.61 -21.16
N SER A 107 -32.83 9.78 -21.41
CA SER A 107 -32.17 11.06 -21.15
C SER A 107 -31.94 11.30 -19.66
N PRO A 108 -32.95 11.17 -18.76
CA PRO A 108 -32.73 11.25 -17.32
C PRO A 108 -31.80 10.14 -16.81
N ALA A 109 -31.97 8.90 -17.29
CA ALA A 109 -31.13 7.77 -16.88
C ALA A 109 -29.65 8.02 -17.22
N ALA A 110 -29.35 8.58 -18.39
CA ALA A 110 -28.00 8.93 -18.77
C ALA A 110 -27.40 9.99 -17.83
N VAL A 111 -28.16 11.05 -17.52
CA VAL A 111 -27.71 12.12 -16.60
C VAL A 111 -27.44 11.56 -15.20
N ILE A 112 -28.36 10.77 -14.66
CA ILE A 112 -28.21 10.11 -13.35
C ILE A 112 -26.99 9.19 -13.37
N GLY A 113 -26.85 8.36 -14.42
CA GLY A 113 -25.71 7.47 -14.60
C GLY A 113 -24.38 8.20 -14.61
N ILE A 114 -24.27 9.28 -15.40
CA ILE A 114 -23.07 10.12 -15.48
C ILE A 114 -22.72 10.70 -14.10
N VAL A 115 -23.68 11.29 -13.39
CA VAL A 115 -23.44 11.91 -12.07
C VAL A 115 -22.98 10.86 -11.06
N LEU A 116 -23.68 9.73 -10.96
CA LEU A 116 -23.36 8.67 -9.99
C LEU A 116 -22.01 8.02 -10.29
N LEU A 117 -21.71 7.74 -11.55
CA LEU A 117 -20.41 7.19 -11.97
C LEU A 117 -19.27 8.18 -11.74
N ALA A 118 -19.48 9.47 -12.03
CA ALA A 118 -18.49 10.51 -11.74
C ALA A 118 -18.20 10.61 -10.25
N VAL A 119 -19.24 10.63 -9.40
CA VAL A 119 -19.07 10.63 -7.95
C VAL A 119 -18.31 9.37 -7.49
N ALA A 120 -18.70 8.17 -7.96
CA ALA A 120 -17.99 6.92 -7.66
C ALA A 120 -16.52 6.92 -8.13
N LEU A 121 -16.21 7.63 -9.23
CA LEU A 121 -14.86 7.80 -9.78
C LEU A 121 -13.97 8.69 -8.91
N PHE A 122 -14.49 9.72 -8.24
CA PHE A 122 -13.67 10.56 -7.36
C PHE A 122 -13.47 9.94 -5.97
N LEU A 123 -14.46 9.20 -5.50
CA LEU A 123 -14.49 8.55 -4.21
C LEU A 123 -13.40 7.46 -4.04
N PRO A 124 -12.81 7.26 -2.85
CA PRO A 124 -11.74 6.26 -2.66
C PRO A 124 -12.24 4.83 -2.85
N VAL A 125 -11.68 4.12 -3.84
CA VAL A 125 -12.02 2.72 -4.15
C VAL A 125 -11.96 1.80 -2.91
N PRO A 126 -12.98 0.94 -2.69
CA PRO A 126 -13.06 -0.08 -1.65
C PRO A 126 -11.90 -1.08 -1.58
N ALA A 127 -11.92 -1.92 -0.52
CA ALA A 127 -11.00 -3.04 -0.38
C ALA A 127 -11.19 -4.12 -1.48
N ARG A 128 -10.18 -4.98 -1.63
CA ARG A 128 -10.05 -6.05 -2.66
C ARG A 128 -11.34 -6.76 -3.10
N PRO A 129 -12.20 -7.31 -2.22
CA PRO A 129 -13.37 -8.06 -2.71
C PRO A 129 -14.34 -7.15 -3.46
N ALA A 130 -14.70 -6.00 -2.89
CA ALA A 130 -15.63 -5.05 -3.51
C ALA A 130 -15.08 -4.42 -4.80
N ALA A 131 -13.77 -4.12 -4.84
CA ALA A 131 -13.13 -3.61 -6.06
C ALA A 131 -13.13 -4.63 -7.21
N ARG A 132 -12.99 -5.93 -6.91
CA ARG A 132 -13.02 -7.00 -7.92
C ARG A 132 -14.41 -7.14 -8.54
N TYR A 133 -15.45 -7.22 -7.72
CA TYR A 133 -16.83 -7.25 -8.22
C TYR A 133 -17.18 -5.99 -9.03
N GLY A 134 -16.80 -4.81 -8.50
CA GLY A 134 -17.00 -3.55 -9.21
C GLY A 134 -16.32 -3.51 -10.57
N THR A 135 -15.09 -4.03 -10.69
CA THR A 135 -14.36 -4.11 -11.97
C THR A 135 -15.10 -4.98 -12.98
N VAL A 136 -15.53 -6.18 -12.57
CA VAL A 136 -16.24 -7.12 -13.44
C VAL A 136 -17.57 -6.54 -13.91
N CYS A 137 -18.38 -5.98 -13.00
CA CYS A 137 -19.65 -5.35 -13.36
C CYS A 137 -19.45 -4.16 -14.31
N THR A 138 -18.44 -3.31 -14.05
CA THR A 138 -18.12 -2.15 -14.90
C THR A 138 -17.71 -2.60 -16.30
N LEU A 139 -16.88 -3.63 -16.43
CA LEU A 139 -16.44 -4.15 -17.73
C LEU A 139 -17.59 -4.80 -18.51
N ILE A 140 -18.43 -5.61 -17.85
CA ILE A 140 -19.57 -6.26 -18.50
C ILE A 140 -20.55 -5.19 -19.00
N VAL A 141 -20.97 -4.27 -18.12
CA VAL A 141 -21.90 -3.19 -18.50
C VAL A 141 -21.27 -2.31 -19.58
N GLY A 142 -19.98 -1.97 -19.47
CA GLY A 142 -19.25 -1.23 -20.49
C GLY A 142 -19.29 -1.92 -21.85
N LEU A 143 -19.07 -3.24 -21.91
CA LEU A 143 -19.12 -4.00 -23.15
C LEU A 143 -20.52 -3.97 -23.80
N PHE A 144 -21.57 -4.13 -23.00
CA PHE A 144 -22.96 -4.00 -23.47
C PHE A 144 -23.23 -2.59 -24.01
N VAL A 145 -22.82 -1.56 -23.27
CA VAL A 145 -23.00 -0.16 -23.68
C VAL A 145 -22.25 0.12 -24.98
N VAL A 146 -21.00 -0.33 -25.12
CA VAL A 146 -20.23 -0.19 -26.37
C VAL A 146 -20.98 -0.83 -27.54
N GLY A 147 -21.49 -2.05 -27.37
CA GLY A 147 -22.25 -2.73 -28.42
C GLY A 147 -23.48 -1.95 -28.86
N LEU A 148 -24.28 -1.45 -27.90
CA LEU A 148 -25.50 -0.69 -28.18
C LEU A 148 -25.22 0.68 -28.81
N VAL A 149 -24.18 1.37 -28.34
CA VAL A 149 -23.73 2.65 -28.92
C VAL A 149 -23.22 2.43 -30.34
N THR A 150 -22.44 1.38 -30.59
CA THR A 150 -21.91 1.06 -31.92
C THR A 150 -23.03 0.73 -32.89
N PHE A 151 -24.00 -0.10 -32.45
CA PHE A 151 -25.21 -0.37 -33.21
C PHE A 151 -25.95 0.92 -33.57
N ARG A 152 -26.24 1.76 -32.58
CA ARG A 152 -27.01 3.01 -32.80
C ARG A 152 -26.23 4.02 -33.65
N ALA A 153 -24.91 4.09 -33.52
CA ALA A 153 -24.08 4.93 -34.36
C ALA A 153 -24.08 4.46 -35.82
N ALA A 154 -24.16 3.15 -36.07
CA ALA A 154 -24.23 2.58 -37.41
C ALA A 154 -25.62 2.72 -38.04
N THR A 155 -26.70 2.53 -37.27
CA THR A 155 -28.09 2.65 -37.77
C THR A 155 -28.58 4.10 -37.82
N GLY A 156 -28.04 4.98 -36.99
CA GLY A 156 -28.43 6.39 -36.93
C GLY A 156 -29.90 6.56 -36.57
N VAL A 157 -30.64 7.22 -37.49
CA VAL A 157 -32.09 7.47 -37.38
C VAL A 157 -32.95 6.43 -38.12
N ALA A 158 -32.33 5.48 -38.83
CA ALA A 158 -33.01 4.48 -39.66
C ALA A 158 -33.56 3.30 -38.83
N ASP A 159 -34.26 3.61 -37.74
CA ASP A 159 -34.92 2.66 -36.84
C ASP A 159 -36.44 2.81 -36.99
N ASP A 160 -37.15 1.68 -37.07
CA ASP A 160 -38.61 1.61 -37.28
C ASP A 160 -39.43 2.36 -36.22
N ARG A 161 -38.81 2.71 -35.08
CA ARG A 161 -39.41 3.50 -34.00
C ARG A 161 -39.48 5.01 -34.26
N GLY A 162 -38.87 5.51 -35.34
CA GLY A 162 -38.97 6.91 -35.76
C GLY A 162 -38.13 7.88 -34.93
N PHE A 163 -36.88 7.51 -34.60
CA PHE A 163 -35.96 8.42 -33.91
C PHE A 163 -35.52 9.58 -34.81
N ASP A 164 -35.48 10.79 -34.26
CA ASP A 164 -34.97 11.95 -34.99
C ASP A 164 -33.49 12.24 -34.65
N THR A 165 -32.89 13.17 -35.41
CA THR A 165 -31.50 13.59 -35.16
C THR A 165 -31.36 14.34 -33.83
N GLY A 166 -32.42 15.05 -33.41
CA GLY A 166 -32.48 15.80 -32.15
C GLY A 166 -32.45 14.91 -30.91
N GLN A 167 -32.81 13.63 -31.04
CA GLN A 167 -32.77 12.62 -29.98
C GLN A 167 -31.49 11.81 -30.01
N VAL A 168 -31.07 11.35 -31.20
CA VAL A 168 -29.91 10.46 -31.36
C VAL A 168 -28.59 11.18 -31.07
N ALA A 169 -28.40 12.39 -31.59
CA ALA A 169 -27.14 13.14 -31.41
C ALA A 169 -26.81 13.43 -29.93
N PRO A 170 -27.71 14.04 -29.12
CA PRO A 170 -27.41 14.28 -27.71
C PRO A 170 -27.31 13.00 -26.89
N TRP A 171 -28.04 11.94 -27.27
CA TRP A 171 -27.88 10.63 -26.64
C TRP A 171 -26.47 10.07 -26.88
N LEU A 172 -25.97 10.09 -28.13
CA LEU A 172 -24.61 9.64 -28.46
C LEU A 172 -23.57 10.38 -27.63
N ILE A 173 -23.66 11.71 -27.51
CA ILE A 173 -22.76 12.52 -26.69
C ILE A 173 -22.75 12.05 -25.22
N LYS A 174 -23.93 11.85 -24.61
CA LYS A 174 -24.06 11.37 -23.23
C LYS A 174 -23.48 9.95 -23.07
N MET A 175 -23.67 9.09 -24.06
CA MET A 175 -23.14 7.73 -24.01
C MET A 175 -21.62 7.69 -24.21
N THR A 176 -21.05 8.55 -25.06
CA THR A 176 -19.59 8.71 -25.16
C THR A 176 -18.99 9.16 -23.83
N LEU A 177 -19.62 10.12 -23.15
CA LEU A 177 -19.20 10.55 -21.81
C LEU A 177 -19.31 9.41 -20.79
N THR A 178 -20.38 8.64 -20.84
CA THR A 178 -20.58 7.46 -19.98
C THR A 178 -19.49 6.41 -20.21
N LEU A 179 -19.16 6.11 -21.48
CA LEU A 179 -18.09 5.19 -21.83
C LEU A 179 -16.71 5.68 -21.34
N ALA A 180 -16.44 6.98 -21.46
CA ALA A 180 -15.21 7.57 -20.92
C ALA A 180 -15.12 7.39 -19.39
N LEU A 181 -16.22 7.60 -18.67
CA LEU A 181 -16.29 7.37 -17.22
C LEU A 181 -16.07 5.90 -16.86
N LEU A 182 -16.71 4.96 -17.58
CA LEU A 182 -16.53 3.52 -17.35
C LEU A 182 -15.08 3.08 -17.62
N ALA A 183 -14.45 3.59 -18.68
CA ALA A 183 -13.05 3.31 -18.99
C ALA A 183 -12.09 3.84 -17.91
N LEU A 184 -12.29 5.09 -17.47
CA LEU A 184 -11.51 5.69 -16.38
C LEU A 184 -11.68 4.91 -15.07
N LEU A 185 -12.90 4.47 -14.77
CA LEU A 185 -13.20 3.69 -13.57
C LEU A 185 -12.53 2.32 -13.64
N ALA A 186 -12.65 1.61 -14.77
CA ALA A 186 -11.99 0.33 -14.99
C ALA A 186 -10.45 0.44 -14.86
N TRP A 187 -9.86 1.48 -15.46
CA TRP A 187 -8.43 1.76 -15.33
C TRP A 187 -8.02 2.03 -13.88
N ARG A 188 -8.75 2.88 -13.16
CA ARG A 188 -8.48 3.22 -11.75
C ARG A 188 -8.57 1.99 -10.84
N LEU A 189 -9.58 1.14 -11.04
CA LEU A 189 -9.75 -0.11 -10.31
C LEU A 189 -8.61 -1.10 -10.59
N ASN A 190 -8.24 -1.27 -11.86
CA ASN A 190 -7.15 -2.17 -12.24
C ASN A 190 -5.80 -1.69 -11.73
N ARG A 191 -5.50 -0.38 -11.82
CA ARG A 191 -4.26 0.20 -11.29
C ARG A 191 -4.11 -0.01 -9.79
N LYS A 192 -5.18 0.17 -9.01
CA LYS A 192 -5.15 -0.14 -7.58
C LYS A 192 -4.93 -1.62 -7.29
N ARG A 193 -5.60 -2.52 -8.03
CA ARG A 193 -5.39 -3.96 -7.90
C ARG A 193 -3.93 -4.33 -8.13
N LEU A 194 -3.28 -3.77 -9.15
CA LEU A 194 -1.86 -4.01 -9.45
C LEU A 194 -0.93 -3.50 -8.34
N LEU A 195 -1.18 -2.28 -7.83
CA LEU A 195 -0.40 -1.71 -6.71
C LEU A 195 -0.59 -2.50 -5.40
N GLU A 196 -1.78 -3.04 -5.16
CA GLU A 196 -2.04 -3.87 -3.98
C GLU A 196 -1.50 -5.29 -4.10
N LEU A 197 -1.48 -5.87 -5.31
CA LEU A 197 -0.77 -7.14 -5.58
C LEU A 197 0.72 -7.04 -5.26
N GLN A 198 1.32 -5.86 -5.44
CA GLN A 198 2.70 -5.60 -5.04
C GLN A 198 2.89 -5.37 -3.53
N ARG A 199 1.83 -4.98 -2.79
CA ARG A 199 1.90 -4.65 -1.36
C ARG A 199 1.48 -5.78 -0.41
N ASP A 200 0.58 -6.65 -0.84
CA ASP A 200 0.12 -7.78 -0.02
C ASP A 200 1.18 -8.89 -0.03
N LEU A 201 2.21 -8.72 0.80
CA LEU A 201 2.94 -9.85 1.36
C LEU A 201 1.90 -10.72 2.09
N SER A 202 1.61 -11.91 1.56
CA SER A 202 0.75 -12.90 2.23
C SER A 202 1.19 -13.09 3.70
N PRO A 203 0.33 -13.54 4.62
CA PRO A 203 0.74 -13.82 6.01
C PRO A 203 1.98 -14.72 6.08
N ALA A 204 2.09 -15.66 5.13
CA ALA A 204 3.28 -16.49 4.93
C ALA A 204 4.49 -15.67 4.47
N ALA A 205 4.34 -14.80 3.47
CA ALA A 205 5.40 -13.90 3.01
C ALA A 205 5.79 -12.86 4.07
N ARG A 206 4.89 -12.45 4.96
CA ARG A 206 5.18 -11.59 6.11
C ARG A 206 6.00 -12.35 7.16
N LYS A 207 5.63 -13.59 7.45
CA LYS A 207 6.39 -14.49 8.34
C LYS A 207 7.79 -14.77 7.77
N GLU A 208 7.87 -14.99 6.46
CA GLU A 208 9.13 -15.17 5.74
C GLU A 208 9.96 -13.88 5.71
N ALA A 209 9.35 -12.72 5.49
CA ALA A 209 10.02 -11.41 5.57
C ALA A 209 10.55 -11.14 6.99
N MET A 210 9.79 -11.48 8.04
CA MET A 210 10.28 -11.41 9.43
C MET A 210 11.42 -12.40 9.68
N ARG A 211 11.34 -13.62 9.13
CA ARG A 211 12.42 -14.62 9.24
C ARG A 211 13.69 -14.14 8.53
N ASN A 212 13.56 -13.53 7.35
CA ASN A 212 14.67 -12.97 6.58
C ASN A 212 15.27 -11.76 7.30
N LEU A 213 14.45 -10.89 7.91
CA LEU A 213 14.92 -9.79 8.75
C LEU A 213 15.69 -10.30 9.97
N ARG A 214 15.16 -11.32 10.64
CA ARG A 214 15.85 -11.98 11.76
C ARG A 214 17.18 -12.56 11.33
N SER A 215 17.21 -13.29 10.22
CA SER A 215 18.44 -13.87 9.67
C SER A 215 19.46 -12.79 9.29
N ALA A 216 19.02 -11.67 8.71
CA ALA A 216 19.91 -10.54 8.40
C ALA A 216 20.48 -9.88 9.66
N ALA A 217 19.66 -9.69 10.71
CA ALA A 217 20.12 -9.18 12.00
C ALA A 217 21.10 -10.14 12.69
N GLU A 218 20.82 -11.45 12.64
CA GLU A 218 21.71 -12.49 13.16
C GLU A 218 23.03 -12.54 12.39
N HIS A 219 23.00 -12.38 11.06
CA HIS A 219 24.21 -12.34 10.23
C HIS A 219 25.08 -11.11 10.54
N LEU A 220 24.46 -9.93 10.66
CA LEU A 220 25.14 -8.71 11.11
C LEU A 220 25.75 -8.88 12.51
N ALA A 221 24.99 -9.48 13.44
CA ALA A 221 25.44 -9.72 14.81
C ALA A 221 26.55 -10.78 14.90
N ALA A 222 26.58 -11.74 13.97
CA ALA A 222 27.64 -12.75 13.90
C ALA A 222 28.93 -12.22 13.26
N THR A 223 28.89 -11.06 12.60
CA THR A 223 30.07 -10.49 11.95
C THR A 223 30.92 -9.78 13.01
N SER A 224 32.08 -10.36 13.35
CA SER A 224 32.96 -9.82 14.39
C SER A 224 33.51 -8.44 14.03
N VAL A 225 33.74 -7.60 15.04
CA VAL A 225 34.37 -6.27 14.86
C VAL A 225 35.70 -6.38 14.13
N GLU A 226 36.49 -7.43 14.40
CA GLU A 226 37.76 -7.71 13.70
C GLU A 226 37.61 -7.90 12.19
N HIS A 227 36.48 -8.48 11.74
CA HIS A 227 36.19 -8.59 10.31
C HIS A 227 35.99 -7.21 9.66
N TRP A 228 35.44 -6.26 10.41
CA TRP A 228 35.19 -4.88 9.96
C TRP A 228 36.41 -3.96 10.14
N ASP A 229 37.26 -4.24 11.11
CA ASP A 229 38.44 -3.43 11.46
C ASP A 229 39.68 -3.76 10.59
N ARG A 230 39.62 -4.82 9.76
CA ARG A 230 40.71 -5.19 8.84
C ARG A 230 41.06 -4.03 7.90
N GLY A 231 42.21 -3.40 8.15
CA GLY A 231 42.77 -2.34 7.31
C GLY A 231 42.33 -0.91 7.67
N ALA A 232 41.86 -0.68 8.89
CA ALA A 232 41.45 0.65 9.36
C ALA A 232 42.34 1.21 10.47
N SER A 233 42.47 2.54 10.52
CA SER A 233 43.24 3.26 11.53
C SER A 233 42.33 3.63 12.70
N GLY A 234 42.55 3.03 13.88
CA GLY A 234 41.76 3.24 15.09
C GLY A 234 40.95 2.01 15.49
N SER A 235 41.21 1.46 16.68
CA SER A 235 40.57 0.23 17.14
C SER A 235 39.18 0.49 17.72
N VAL A 236 38.14 0.08 16.99
CA VAL A 236 36.74 0.11 17.47
C VAL A 236 36.59 -0.69 18.77
N SER A 237 37.37 -1.77 18.93
CA SER A 237 37.39 -2.61 20.14
C SER A 237 37.91 -1.85 21.37
N ALA A 238 38.98 -1.06 21.21
CA ALA A 238 39.52 -0.25 22.30
C ALA A 238 38.55 0.87 22.70
N ALA A 239 37.97 1.58 21.72
CA ALA A 239 36.97 2.60 21.96
C ALA A 239 35.71 2.03 22.66
N TRP A 240 35.28 0.83 22.25
CA TRP A 240 34.16 0.14 22.86
C TRP A 240 34.39 -0.20 24.34
N LYS A 241 35.55 -0.76 24.68
CA LYS A 241 35.92 -1.04 26.07
C LYS A 241 35.94 0.23 26.93
N ALA A 242 36.44 1.34 26.38
CA ALA A 242 36.45 2.62 27.07
C ALA A 242 35.03 3.15 27.35
N GLN A 243 34.13 3.08 26.36
CA GLN A 243 32.74 3.50 26.51
C GLN A 243 31.98 2.64 27.53
N LEU A 244 32.18 1.33 27.53
CA LEU A 244 31.56 0.44 28.51
C LEU A 244 32.02 0.71 29.95
N LYS A 245 33.32 0.99 30.14
CA LYS A 245 33.86 1.39 31.45
C LYS A 245 33.27 2.71 31.94
N GLN A 246 33.02 3.65 31.03
CA GLN A 246 32.36 4.91 31.35
C GLN A 246 30.89 4.70 31.78
N LEU A 247 30.16 3.82 31.10
CA LEU A 247 28.78 3.46 31.48
C LEU A 247 28.72 2.75 32.84
N GLU A 248 29.71 1.90 33.14
CA GLU A 248 29.87 1.28 34.45
C GLU A 248 30.02 2.33 35.56
N GLN A 249 30.85 3.34 35.34
CA GLN A 249 31.03 4.46 36.28
C GLN A 249 29.78 5.33 36.43
N GLN A 250 28.92 5.38 35.42
CA GLN A 250 27.65 6.11 35.42
C GLN A 250 26.50 5.33 36.06
N GLY A 251 26.75 4.11 36.56
CA GLY A 251 25.78 3.30 37.27
C GLY A 251 24.91 2.41 36.38
N THR A 252 25.29 2.16 35.12
CA THR A 252 24.60 1.16 34.28
C THR A 252 24.72 -0.23 34.92
N PRO A 253 23.64 -1.04 35.00
CA PRO A 253 23.69 -2.32 35.67
C PRO A 253 24.74 -3.29 35.10
N SER A 254 25.46 -3.98 35.98
CA SER A 254 26.57 -4.86 35.60
C SER A 254 26.19 -5.99 34.64
N HIS A 255 24.96 -6.52 34.74
CA HIS A 255 24.46 -7.55 33.84
C HIS A 255 24.27 -7.04 32.39
N VAL A 256 23.82 -5.79 32.22
CA VAL A 256 23.69 -5.14 30.90
C VAL A 256 25.07 -4.94 30.28
N ILE A 257 26.04 -4.48 31.08
CA ILE A 257 27.42 -4.29 30.64
C ILE A 257 28.06 -5.64 30.27
N ALA A 258 27.87 -6.68 31.09
CA ALA A 258 28.38 -8.02 30.81
C ALA A 258 27.78 -8.57 29.50
N GLN A 259 26.48 -8.37 29.27
CA GLN A 259 25.84 -8.74 28.01
C GLN A 259 26.44 -7.95 26.83
N ALA A 260 26.63 -6.64 26.98
CA ALA A 260 27.21 -5.76 25.97
C ALA A 260 28.65 -6.14 25.62
N GLN A 261 29.47 -6.49 26.62
CA GLN A 261 30.82 -7.02 26.42
C GLN A 261 30.81 -8.34 25.67
N ALA A 262 29.90 -9.26 26.02
CA ALA A 262 29.83 -10.58 25.43
C ALA A 262 29.45 -10.56 23.94
N ILE A 263 28.64 -9.59 23.50
CA ILE A 263 28.14 -9.55 22.12
C ILE A 263 28.86 -8.52 21.24
N GLY A 264 29.39 -7.44 21.83
CA GLY A 264 30.09 -6.38 21.11
C GLY A 264 29.18 -5.31 20.48
N PRO A 265 29.76 -4.19 20.01
CA PRO A 265 29.02 -2.98 19.65
C PRO A 265 28.15 -3.14 18.40
N ILE A 266 28.64 -3.88 17.38
CA ILE A 266 27.91 -4.12 16.13
C ILE A 266 26.69 -5.02 16.37
N ALA A 267 26.88 -6.10 17.12
CA ALA A 267 25.79 -7.03 17.47
C ALA A 267 24.74 -6.35 18.36
N TRP A 268 25.18 -5.49 19.29
CA TRP A 268 24.28 -4.69 20.11
C TRP A 268 23.37 -3.81 19.25
N LEU A 269 23.93 -3.01 18.34
CA LEU A 269 23.16 -2.13 17.45
C LEU A 269 22.21 -2.91 16.52
N ALA A 270 22.66 -4.03 15.95
CA ALA A 270 21.80 -4.87 15.09
C ALA A 270 20.58 -5.40 15.86
N ARG A 271 20.77 -5.82 17.12
CA ARG A 271 19.69 -6.28 17.99
C ARG A 271 18.78 -5.13 18.42
N PHE A 272 19.32 -3.96 18.74
CA PHE A 272 18.54 -2.79 19.11
C PHE A 272 17.60 -2.34 17.99
N VAL A 273 18.10 -2.27 16.75
CA VAL A 273 17.29 -1.91 15.57
C VAL A 273 16.24 -2.99 15.24
N TYR A 274 16.56 -4.27 15.47
CA TYR A 274 15.62 -5.39 15.28
C TYR A 274 14.61 -5.57 16.43
N GLY A 275 14.94 -5.16 17.66
CA GLY A 275 14.09 -5.31 18.86
C GLY A 275 12.88 -4.39 18.84
N GLY A 276 13.06 -3.13 18.45
CA GLY A 276 11.96 -2.16 18.24
C GLY A 276 11.88 -1.08 19.27
N ASP A 277 12.80 -1.19 20.21
CA ASP A 277 13.05 -0.22 21.26
C ASP A 277 13.54 1.12 20.67
N PHE A 278 13.92 1.11 19.38
CA PHE A 278 14.27 2.30 18.61
C PHE A 278 13.13 2.80 17.70
N ASN A 279 12.42 3.85 18.15
CA ASN A 279 11.49 4.64 17.34
C ASN A 279 12.10 5.96 16.82
N GLY A 280 13.40 6.19 17.07
CA GLY A 280 14.09 7.44 16.74
C GLY A 280 14.67 7.49 15.33
N ASP A 281 15.25 8.64 14.97
CA ASP A 281 16.02 8.79 13.73
C ASP A 281 17.39 8.15 13.89
N LEU A 282 17.66 7.07 13.16
CA LEU A 282 18.92 6.32 13.18
C LEU A 282 20.14 7.22 12.90
N ARG A 283 19.90 8.36 12.23
CA ARG A 283 20.91 9.40 12.05
C ARG A 283 21.36 10.02 13.38
N ARG A 284 20.46 10.26 14.34
CA ARG A 284 20.83 10.90 15.63
C ARG A 284 21.84 10.09 16.44
N ILE A 285 21.78 8.76 16.36
CA ILE A 285 22.70 7.87 17.09
C ILE A 285 24.05 7.76 16.37
N LEU A 286 24.09 7.81 15.04
CA LEU A 286 25.32 7.61 14.26
C LEU A 286 25.94 8.91 13.69
N SER A 287 25.32 10.09 13.91
CA SER A 287 25.81 11.40 13.47
C SER A 287 26.49 12.24 14.56
N ARG A 288 26.67 11.68 15.76
CA ARG A 288 27.45 12.27 16.86
C ARG A 288 28.66 11.39 17.15
#